data_AF-A0A5Q2V5K2-F1
#
_entry.id   AF-A0A5Q2V5K2-F1
#
_cell.length_a   1.000
_cell.length_b   1.000
_cell.length_c   1.000
_cell.angle_alpha   90.00
_cell.angle_beta   90.00
_cell.angle_gamma   90.00
#
_symmetry.space_group_name_H-M   'P 1'
#
loop_
_entity.id
_entity.type
_entity.pdbx_description
1 polymer ?
#
loop_
_entity_poly.entity_id
_entity_poly.type
_entity_poly.pdbx_seq_one_letter_code
_entity_poly.pdbx_strand_id
1 'polypeptide(L)'
;MKTPFYAAANKVLTMYALRQERASAPAPAHSPAEIYWACEMLLDIARAAAYAASKEAVVIRAAADLWNKTETTPELFCVEETQS
;
A
#
# COMPACT_ATOMS: atom_id res chain seq x y z
N MET A 1 6.35 16.64 8.81
CA MET A 1 5.08 17.05 8.11
C MET A 1 4.05 15.97 8.36
N LYS A 2 2.74 16.26 8.42
CA LYS A 2 1.74 15.17 8.42
C LYS A 2 1.83 14.43 7.07
N THR A 3 1.97 13.10 7.11
CA THR A 3 2.02 12.22 5.93
C THR A 3 0.75 11.36 5.86
N PRO A 4 -0.41 11.96 5.55
CA PRO A 4 -1.70 11.26 5.60
C PRO A 4 -1.81 10.15 4.54
N PHE A 5 -1.14 10.28 3.41
CA PHE A 5 -1.20 9.27 2.34
C PHE A 5 -0.34 8.06 2.68
N TYR A 6 0.80 8.24 3.34
CA TYR A 6 1.56 7.13 3.95
C TYR A 6 0.75 6.41 5.03
N ALA A 7 0.03 7.14 5.89
CA ALA A 7 -0.85 6.52 6.87
C ALA A 7 -1.95 5.69 6.19
N ALA A 8 -2.57 6.20 5.12
CA ALA A 8 -3.55 5.46 4.34
C ALA A 8 -2.96 4.22 3.63
N ALA A 9 -1.78 4.37 3.02
CA ALA A 9 -1.08 3.27 2.35
C ALA A 9 -0.70 2.16 3.35
N ASN A 10 -0.25 2.53 4.56
CA ASN A 10 0.02 1.58 5.64
C ASN A 10 -1.23 0.81 6.09
N LYS A 11 -2.41 1.42 6.03
CA LYS A 11 -3.68 0.69 6.28
C LYS A 11 -3.94 -0.35 5.20
N VAL A 12 -3.66 -0.08 3.92
CA VAL A 12 -3.75 -1.09 2.86
C VAL A 12 -2.79 -2.25 3.13
N LEU A 13 -1.54 -1.98 3.48
CA LEU A 13 -0.55 -3.01 3.79
C LEU A 13 -0.95 -3.86 5.01
N THR A 14 -1.51 -3.23 6.04
CA THR A 14 -2.02 -3.94 7.23
C THR A 14 -3.25 -4.79 6.89
N MET A 15 -4.17 -4.29 6.07
CA MET A 15 -5.33 -5.07 5.61
C MET A 15 -4.91 -6.26 4.73
N TYR A 16 -3.91 -6.07 3.87
CA TYR A 16 -3.33 -7.15 3.09
C TYR A 16 -2.77 -8.24 4.02
N ALA A 17 -1.94 -7.88 5.01
CA ALA A 17 -1.40 -8.82 5.98
C ALA A 17 -2.51 -9.59 6.74
N LEU A 18 -3.52 -8.89 7.23
CA LEU A 18 -4.69 -9.48 7.89
C LEU A 18 -5.44 -10.45 6.96
N ARG A 19 -5.56 -10.13 5.67
CA ARG A 19 -6.18 -11.02 4.70
C ARG A 19 -5.36 -12.30 4.53
N GLN A 20 -4.02 -12.21 4.53
CA GLN A 20 -3.17 -13.41 4.42
C GLN A 20 -3.33 -14.35 5.61
N GLU A 21 -3.51 -13.81 6.82
CA GLU A 21 -3.84 -14.60 8.02
C GLU A 21 -5.20 -15.30 7.92
N ARG A 22 -6.13 -14.75 7.13
CA ARG A 22 -7.49 -15.28 6.88
C ARG A 22 -7.59 -16.12 5.61
N ALA A 23 -6.46 -16.45 4.99
CA ALA A 23 -6.44 -17.24 3.77
C ALA A 23 -7.10 -18.61 3.97
N SER A 24 -7.70 -19.13 2.91
CA SER A 24 -8.37 -20.43 2.89
C SER A 24 -8.18 -21.11 1.54
N ALA A 25 -8.51 -22.39 1.41
CA ALA A 25 -8.40 -23.11 0.15
C ALA A 25 -9.05 -22.41 -1.07
N PRO A 26 -10.28 -21.83 -0.99
CA PRO A 26 -10.86 -21.07 -2.10
C PRO A 26 -10.28 -19.66 -2.28
N ALA A 27 -9.54 -19.13 -1.30
CA ALA A 27 -8.91 -17.82 -1.34
C ALA A 27 -7.46 -17.91 -0.85
N PRO A 28 -6.53 -18.41 -1.69
CA PRO A 28 -5.16 -18.69 -1.28
C PRO A 28 -4.41 -17.42 -0.86
N ALA A 29 -3.54 -17.56 0.14
CA ALA A 29 -2.62 -16.50 0.56
C ALA A 29 -1.73 -16.08 -0.61
N HIS A 30 -1.43 -14.79 -0.71
CA HIS A 30 -0.52 -14.20 -1.69
C HIS A 30 -0.84 -14.56 -3.14
N SER A 31 -2.11 -14.83 -3.48
CA SER A 31 -2.48 -15.10 -4.85
C SER A 31 -2.19 -13.89 -5.75
N PRO A 32 -1.84 -14.08 -7.04
CA PRO A 32 -1.58 -12.96 -7.93
C PRO A 32 -2.74 -11.95 -8.00
N ALA A 33 -3.99 -12.44 -7.94
CA ALA A 33 -5.17 -11.58 -7.90
C ALA A 33 -5.22 -10.71 -6.62
N GLU A 34 -4.83 -11.25 -5.48
CA GLU A 34 -4.78 -10.49 -4.23
C GLU A 34 -3.68 -9.41 -4.26
N ILE A 35 -2.50 -9.77 -4.74
CA ILE A 35 -1.38 -8.82 -4.90
C ILE A 35 -1.79 -7.69 -5.84
N TYR A 36 -2.41 -8.02 -6.97
CA TYR A 36 -2.92 -7.05 -7.93
C TYR A 36 -3.89 -6.06 -7.27
N TRP A 37 -4.89 -6.55 -6.53
CA TRP A 37 -5.86 -5.69 -5.86
C TRP A 37 -5.22 -4.79 -4.79
N ALA A 38 -4.26 -5.31 -4.01
CA ALA A 38 -3.52 -4.49 -3.05
C ALA A 38 -2.71 -3.38 -3.74
N CYS A 39 -2.07 -3.70 -4.88
CA CYS A 39 -1.35 -2.72 -5.68
C CYS A 39 -2.29 -1.64 -6.26
N GLU A 40 -3.46 -2.00 -6.78
CA GLU A 40 -4.45 -1.04 -7.29
C GLU A 40 -4.92 -0.08 -6.19
N MET A 41 -5.17 -0.58 -4.96
CA MET A 41 -5.52 0.29 -3.83
C MET A 41 -4.41 1.29 -3.48
N LEU A 42 -3.13 0.86 -3.54
CA LEU A 42 -2.00 1.78 -3.36
C LEU A 42 -1.90 2.80 -4.49
N LEU A 43 -2.17 2.41 -5.73
CA LEU A 43 -2.19 3.32 -6.88
C LEU A 43 -3.32 4.35 -6.76
N ASP A 44 -4.50 3.99 -6.25
CA ASP A 44 -5.58 4.93 -5.97
C ASP A 44 -5.18 5.96 -4.90
N ILE A 45 -4.50 5.53 -3.85
CA ILE A 45 -3.94 6.45 -2.84
C ILE A 45 -2.89 7.35 -3.46
N ALA A 46 -2.01 6.83 -4.32
CA ALA A 46 -1.02 7.63 -5.02
C ALA A 46 -1.67 8.66 -5.96
N ARG A 47 -2.76 8.31 -6.65
CA ARG A 47 -3.56 9.25 -7.47
C ARG A 47 -4.18 10.34 -6.61
N ALA A 48 -4.76 10.00 -5.46
CA ALA A 48 -5.30 10.99 -4.52
C ALA A 48 -4.21 11.92 -3.96
N ALA A 49 -3.03 11.37 -3.63
CA ALA A 49 -1.87 12.14 -3.21
C ALA A 49 -1.38 13.09 -4.31
N ALA A 50 -1.35 12.64 -5.57
CA ALA A 50 -0.97 13.45 -6.71
C ALA A 50 -1.96 14.59 -6.95
N TYR A 51 -3.26 14.33 -6.80
CA TYR A 51 -4.31 15.35 -6.87
C TYR A 51 -4.11 16.45 -5.82
N ALA A 52 -3.62 16.09 -4.63
CA ALA A 52 -3.26 17.03 -3.57
C ALA A 52 -1.85 17.63 -3.69
N ALA A 53 -1.13 17.37 -4.79
CA ALA A 53 0.28 17.75 -4.99
C ALA A 53 1.24 17.27 -3.88
N SER A 54 0.93 16.14 -3.21
CA SER A 54 1.81 15.55 -2.19
C SER A 54 2.95 14.76 -2.83
N LYS A 55 4.15 14.89 -2.27
CA LYS A 55 5.35 14.12 -2.65
C LYS A 55 5.20 12.62 -2.36
N GLU A 56 4.29 12.24 -1.46
CA GLU A 56 3.98 10.86 -1.12
C GLU A 56 3.52 10.05 -2.35
N ALA A 57 2.92 10.72 -3.34
CA ALA A 57 2.41 10.10 -4.56
C ALA A 57 3.48 9.30 -5.32
N VAL A 58 4.69 9.86 -5.48
CA VAL A 58 5.77 9.23 -6.23
C VAL A 58 6.27 7.98 -5.51
N VAL A 59 6.39 8.06 -4.18
CA VAL A 59 6.90 6.97 -3.35
C VAL A 59 5.90 5.82 -3.27
N ILE A 60 4.61 6.11 -3.03
CA ILE A 60 3.56 5.09 -2.97
C ILE A 60 3.41 4.39 -4.32
N ARG A 61 3.41 5.15 -5.42
CA ARG A 61 3.34 4.58 -6.77
C ARG A 61 4.52 3.65 -7.05
N ALA A 62 5.75 4.10 -6.77
CA ALA A 62 6.94 3.30 -7.00
C ALA A 62 6.91 1.98 -6.21
N ALA A 63 6.42 2.01 -4.97
CA ALA A 63 6.24 0.82 -4.16
C ALA A 63 5.20 -0.15 -4.76
N ALA A 64 4.05 0.36 -5.22
CA ALA A 64 3.02 -0.46 -5.87
C ALA A 64 3.52 -1.08 -7.17
N ASP A 65 4.21 -0.30 -8.02
CA ASP A 65 4.78 -0.77 -9.29
C ASP A 65 5.84 -1.86 -9.05
N LEU A 66 6.70 -1.68 -8.03
CA LEU A 66 7.71 -2.68 -7.66
C LEU A 66 7.07 -3.96 -7.11
N TRP A 67 6.07 -3.83 -6.24
CA TRP A 67 5.37 -4.97 -5.67
C TRP A 67 4.69 -5.81 -6.76
N ASN A 68 3.96 -5.17 -7.67
CA ASN A 68 3.29 -5.86 -8.76
C ASN A 68 4.28 -6.61 -9.68
N LYS A 69 5.50 -6.08 -9.85
CA LYS A 69 6.53 -6.70 -10.69
C LYS A 69 7.28 -7.85 -10.00
N THR A 70 7.49 -7.74 -8.69
CA THR A 70 8.41 -8.62 -7.93
C THR A 70 7.68 -9.55 -6.96
N GLU A 71 6.38 -9.37 -6.78
CA GLU A 71 5.54 -10.03 -5.78
C GLU A 71 6.06 -9.85 -4.34
N THR A 72 7.00 -8.92 -4.13
CA THR A 72 7.59 -8.61 -2.83
C THR A 72 6.79 -7.50 -2.15
N THR A 73 6.16 -7.84 -1.03
CA THR A 73 5.37 -6.90 -0.23
C THR A 73 6.24 -5.73 0.26
N PRO A 74 5.83 -4.47 0.05
CA PRO A 74 6.54 -3.31 0.57
C PRO A 74 6.54 -3.26 2.09
N GLU A 75 7.58 -2.67 2.67
CA GLU A 75 7.59 -2.26 4.07
C GLU A 75 6.61 -1.10 4.31
N LEU A 76 6.24 -0.89 5.58
CA LEU A 76 5.42 0.25 5.96
C LEU A 76 6.17 1.56 5.71
N PHE A 77 5.46 2.55 5.16
CA PHE A 77 5.97 3.89 4.92
C PHE A 77 6.19 4.64 6.25
N CYS A 78 7.32 5.34 6.39
CA CYS A 78 7.62 6.13 7.57
C CYS A 78 6.63 7.29 7.74
N VAL A 79 5.85 7.26 8.82
CA VAL A 79 4.96 8.35 9.20
C VAL A 79 5.72 9.24 10.17
N GLU A 80 6.15 10.44 9.75
CA GLU A 80 6.73 11.40 10.69
C GLU A 80 5.60 11.95 11.59
N GLU A 81 5.58 11.53 12.84
CA GLU A 81 4.74 12.16 13.86
C GLU A 81 5.41 13.45 14.31
N THR A 82 4.80 14.61 13.99
CA THR A 82 5.13 15.85 14.70
C THR A 82 4.68 15.69 16.16
N GLN A 83 5.62 15.40 17.05
CA GLN A 83 5.48 15.71 18.47
C GLN A 83 5.07 17.17 18.58
N SER A 84 3.85 17.40 19.07
CA SER A 84 3.28 18.72 19.32
C SER A 84 3.52 19.10 20.77
#